data_AF-X1G6K3-F1
#
_entry.id   AF-X1G6K3-F1
#
_cell.length_a   1.000
_cell.length_b   1.000
_cell.length_c   1.000
_cell.angle_alpha   90.00
_cell.angle_beta   90.00
_cell.angle_gamma   90.00
#
_symmetry.space_group_name_H-M   'P 1'
#
loop_
_entity.id
_entity.type
_entity.pdbx_description
1 polymer ?
#
loop_
_entity_poly.entity_id
_entity_poly.type
_entity_poly.pdbx_seq_one_letter_code
_entity_poly.pdbx_strand_id
1 'polypeptide(L)'
;MRYWKCFIVFLEGIEVSPETIAVDVIKKVGPKGNFLEEEHTLQHLRSGEHWEAEISNRCIYQTWLKRGSPDIVENARKKVREILCPLR
;
A
#
# COMPACT_ATOMS: atom_id res chain seq x y z
N MET A 1 -15.86 -10.72 -0.59
CA MET A 1 -15.01 -10.47 -1.77
C MET A 1 -14.04 -9.33 -1.46
N ARG A 2 -12.83 -9.62 -0.96
CA ARG A 2 -11.82 -8.58 -0.61
C ARG A 2 -10.44 -8.81 -1.25
N TYR A 3 -10.15 -10.02 -1.72
CA TYR A 3 -8.81 -10.41 -2.18
C TYR A 3 -8.41 -9.90 -3.57
N TRP A 4 -9.35 -9.38 -4.34
CA TRP A 4 -9.09 -8.81 -5.67
C TRP A 4 -8.88 -7.29 -5.62
N LYS A 5 -8.65 -6.71 -4.43
CA LYS A 5 -8.51 -5.25 -4.26
C LYS A 5 -7.41 -4.64 -5.13
N CYS A 6 -6.33 -5.38 -5.40
CA CYS A 6 -5.30 -4.97 -6.36
C CYS A 6 -5.87 -4.75 -7.77
N PHE A 7 -6.70 -5.68 -8.24
CA PHE A 7 -7.35 -5.57 -9.55
C PHE A 7 -8.39 -4.45 -9.58
N ILE A 8 -9.11 -4.22 -8.47
CA ILE A 8 -10.08 -3.11 -8.38
C ILE A 8 -9.35 -1.77 -8.52
N VAL A 9 -8.29 -1.54 -7.75
CA VAL A 9 -7.47 -0.32 -7.84
C VAL A 9 -6.88 -0.15 -9.24
N PHE A 10 -6.41 -1.24 -9.85
CA PHE A 10 -5.90 -1.19 -11.21
C PHE A 10 -6.97 -0.79 -12.24
N LEU A 11 -8.19 -1.32 -12.09
CA LEU A 11 -9.31 -1.04 -13.01
C LEU A 11 -9.93 0.35 -12.80
N GLU A 12 -9.81 0.94 -11.62
CA GLU A 12 -10.21 2.33 -11.35
C GLU A 12 -9.40 3.33 -12.19
N GLY A 13 -8.21 2.92 -12.65
CA GLY A 13 -7.37 3.71 -13.55
C GLY A 13 -6.60 4.81 -12.82
N ILE A 14 -6.17 5.83 -13.57
CA ILE A 14 -5.39 6.95 -13.04
C ILE A 14 -6.22 8.22 -13.21
N GLU A 15 -6.52 8.90 -12.12
CA GLU A 15 -7.17 10.21 -12.17
C GLU A 15 -6.19 11.28 -12.66
N VAL A 16 -6.57 12.02 -13.69
CA VAL A 16 -5.74 13.10 -14.27
C VAL A 16 -6.40 14.44 -13.99
N SER A 17 -5.86 15.16 -13.01
CA SER A 17 -6.27 16.51 -12.65
C SER A 17 -5.02 17.37 -12.36
N PRO A 18 -5.13 18.71 -12.33
CA PRO A 18 -4.02 19.57 -11.94
C PRO A 18 -3.40 19.21 -10.58
N GLU A 19 -4.23 18.70 -9.66
CA GLU A 19 -3.82 18.22 -8.34
C GLU A 19 -3.04 16.91 -8.43
N THR A 20 -3.54 15.90 -9.16
CA THR A 20 -2.89 14.58 -9.22
C THR A 20 -1.60 14.58 -10.04
N ILE A 21 -1.42 15.53 -10.97
CA ILE A 21 -0.16 15.72 -11.70
C ILE A 21 0.95 16.28 -10.77
N ALA A 22 0.59 17.01 -9.71
CA ALA A 22 1.51 17.50 -8.68
C ALA A 22 2.68 18.37 -9.20
N VAL A 23 2.49 19.12 -10.29
CA VAL A 23 3.55 19.91 -10.95
C VAL A 23 4.23 20.88 -9.99
N ASP A 24 3.45 21.54 -9.13
CA ASP A 24 3.98 22.55 -8.20
C ASP A 24 4.82 21.91 -7.10
N VAL A 25 4.45 20.72 -6.64
CA VAL A 25 5.22 19.93 -5.66
C VAL A 25 6.53 19.47 -6.29
N ILE A 26 6.50 18.96 -7.54
CA ILE A 26 7.71 18.54 -8.28
C ILE A 26 8.68 19.72 -8.45
N LYS A 27 8.16 20.90 -8.81
CA LYS A 27 8.97 22.12 -8.94
C LYS A 27 9.54 22.56 -7.58
N LYS A 28 8.76 22.50 -6.51
CA LYS A 28 9.16 22.87 -5.16
C LYS A 28 10.29 21.98 -4.63
N VAL A 29 10.15 20.66 -4.75
CA VAL A 29 11.14 19.68 -4.25
C VAL A 29 12.42 19.73 -5.07
N GLY A 30 12.30 19.83 -6.39
CA GLY A 30 13.42 19.94 -7.31
C GLY A 30 14.32 18.70 -7.37
N PRO A 31 15.43 18.76 -8.14
CA PRO A 31 16.32 17.63 -8.31
C PRO A 31 17.00 17.22 -7.00
N LYS A 32 17.15 15.91 -6.77
CA LYS A 32 17.74 15.30 -5.56
C LYS A 32 16.96 15.53 -4.25
N GLY A 33 15.79 16.15 -4.28
CA GLY A 33 14.88 16.20 -3.14
C GLY A 33 14.11 14.88 -2.93
N ASN A 34 13.27 14.83 -1.90
CA ASN A 34 12.36 13.72 -1.64
C ASN A 34 10.95 14.24 -1.34
N PHE A 35 9.95 13.39 -1.54
CA PHE A 35 8.53 13.76 -1.40
C PHE A 35 7.89 13.23 -0.11
N LEU A 36 8.65 12.53 0.74
CA LEU A 36 8.10 11.79 1.88
C LEU A 36 7.46 12.70 2.94
N GLU A 37 7.94 13.94 3.03
CA GLU A 37 7.46 14.95 3.97
C GLU A 37 6.54 16.00 3.32
N GLU A 38 6.20 15.83 2.03
CA GLU A 38 5.30 16.74 1.34
C GLU A 38 3.85 16.49 1.75
N GLU A 39 3.13 17.56 2.07
CA GLU A 39 1.71 17.52 2.46
C GLU A 39 0.86 16.81 1.39
N HIS A 40 1.16 17.05 0.11
CA HIS A 40 0.53 16.36 -1.01
C HIS A 40 0.70 14.84 -0.93
N THR A 41 1.89 14.36 -0.58
CA THR A 41 2.12 12.91 -0.39
C THR A 41 1.33 12.37 0.78
N LEU A 42 1.25 13.09 1.91
CA LEU A 42 0.46 12.65 3.07
C LEU A 42 -1.04 12.54 2.77
N GLN A 43 -1.58 13.47 1.98
CA GLN A 43 -2.99 13.49 1.56
C GLN A 43 -3.30 12.32 0.62
N HIS A 44 -2.49 12.13 -0.43
CA HIS A 44 -2.73 11.08 -1.42
C HIS A 44 -2.33 9.67 -0.95
N LEU A 45 -1.46 9.54 0.06
CA LEU A 45 -1.09 8.21 0.60
C LEU A 45 -2.32 7.46 1.17
N ARG A 46 -3.31 8.20 1.70
CA ARG A 46 -4.52 7.64 2.34
C ARG A 46 -5.78 7.75 1.49
N SER A 47 -5.65 8.20 0.23
CA SER A 47 -6.80 8.38 -0.68
C SER A 47 -7.47 7.06 -1.08
N GLY A 48 -6.75 5.94 -0.95
CA GLY A 48 -7.19 4.63 -1.45
C GLY A 48 -6.63 4.28 -2.84
N GLU A 49 -5.92 5.20 -3.49
CA GLU A 49 -5.22 4.99 -4.77
C GLU A 49 -4.11 3.93 -4.65
N HIS A 50 -3.50 3.82 -3.46
CA HIS A 50 -2.48 2.81 -3.20
C HIS A 50 -3.10 1.47 -2.79
N TRP A 51 -2.74 0.41 -3.52
CA TRP A 51 -3.11 -0.94 -3.11
C TRP A 51 -2.30 -1.41 -1.89
N GLU A 52 -3.01 -1.60 -0.77
CA GLU A 52 -2.49 -2.22 0.46
C GLU A 52 -2.52 -3.75 0.37
N ALA A 53 -1.35 -4.37 0.54
CA ALA A 53 -1.23 -5.82 0.55
C ALA A 53 -1.72 -6.43 1.86
N GLU A 54 -2.75 -7.28 1.80
CA GLU A 54 -3.26 -8.00 2.98
C GLU A 54 -2.52 -9.32 3.27
N ILE A 55 -1.96 -9.97 2.24
CA ILE A 55 -1.29 -11.28 2.34
C ILE A 55 0.19 -11.19 1.99
N SER A 56 0.54 -10.44 0.93
CA SER A 56 1.92 -10.31 0.47
C SER A 56 2.78 -9.54 1.48
N ASN A 57 3.99 -10.02 1.74
CA ASN A 57 4.94 -9.35 2.62
C ASN A 57 5.79 -8.34 1.83
N ARG A 58 5.79 -7.07 2.25
CA ARG A 58 6.62 -5.99 1.66
C ARG A 58 7.71 -5.49 2.62
N CYS A 59 7.94 -6.18 3.73
CA CYS A 59 8.97 -5.81 4.69
C CYS A 59 10.36 -6.19 4.17
N ILE A 60 11.39 -5.50 4.67
CA ILE A 60 12.78 -5.87 4.42
C ILE A 60 13.10 -7.27 4.96
N TYR A 61 14.08 -7.93 4.34
CA TYR A 61 14.47 -9.31 4.66
C TYR A 61 14.75 -9.56 6.15
N GLN A 62 15.47 -8.65 6.81
CA GLN A 62 15.77 -8.77 8.25
C GLN A 62 14.51 -8.77 9.11
N THR A 63 13.51 -7.97 8.75
CA THR A 63 12.22 -7.94 9.44
C THR A 63 11.42 -9.20 9.17
N TRP A 64 11.45 -9.74 7.95
CA TRP A 64 10.82 -11.02 7.61
C TRP A 64 11.44 -12.19 8.40
N LEU A 65 12.77 -12.26 8.47
CA LEU A 65 13.49 -13.24 9.27
C LEU A 65 13.12 -13.17 10.76
N LYS A 66 13.15 -11.96 11.35
CA LYS A 66 12.77 -11.74 12.76
C LYS A 66 11.33 -12.15 13.08
N ARG A 67 10.44 -12.14 12.08
CA ARG A 67 9.05 -12.59 12.20
C ARG A 67 8.88 -14.10 12.04
N GLY A 68 9.98 -14.86 11.97
CA GLY A 68 9.96 -16.32 11.83
C GLY A 68 9.92 -16.80 10.38
N SER A 69 10.25 -15.93 9.42
CA SER A 69 10.30 -16.27 7.99
C SER A 69 9.01 -16.90 7.44
N PRO A 70 7.83 -16.31 7.72
CA PRO A 70 6.56 -16.96 7.43
C PRO A 70 6.37 -17.15 5.91
N ASP A 71 5.87 -18.33 5.55
CA ASP A 71 5.48 -18.65 4.17
C ASP A 71 4.18 -17.92 3.78
N ILE A 72 4.00 -17.66 2.48
CA ILE A 72 2.83 -16.94 1.98
C ILE A 72 1.52 -17.72 2.21
N VAL A 73 1.55 -19.05 2.11
CA VAL A 73 0.36 -19.90 2.35
C VAL A 73 0.00 -19.90 3.82
N GLU A 74 1.01 -19.87 4.70
CA GLU A 74 0.79 -19.74 6.14
C GLU A 74 0.12 -18.40 6.49
N ASN A 75 0.61 -17.30 5.92
CA ASN A 75 -0.02 -15.97 6.08
C ASN A 75 -1.48 -15.97 5.59
N ALA A 76 -1.75 -16.58 4.44
CA ALA A 76 -3.11 -16.71 3.91
C ALA A 76 -4.01 -17.52 4.85
N ARG A 77 -3.54 -18.66 5.37
CA ARG A 77 -4.29 -19.48 6.34
C ARG A 77 -4.57 -18.72 7.63
N LYS A 78 -3.61 -17.94 8.13
CA LYS A 78 -3.80 -17.08 9.30
C LYS A 78 -4.91 -16.05 9.05
N LYS A 79 -4.88 -15.37 7.90
CA LYS A 79 -5.91 -14.39 7.53
C LYS A 79 -7.29 -15.03 7.41
N VAL A 80 -7.38 -16.24 6.86
CA VAL A 80 -8.65 -16.99 6.80
C VAL A 80 -9.18 -17.28 8.21
N ARG A 81 -8.33 -17.71 9.15
CA ARG A 81 -8.72 -17.93 10.54
C ARG A 81 -9.22 -16.66 11.23
N GLU A 82 -8.54 -15.52 11.03
CA GLU A 82 -8.96 -14.21 11.56
C GLU A 82 -10.36 -13.80 11.06
N ILE A 83 -10.68 -14.10 9.80
CA ILE A 83 -11.99 -13.77 9.20
C ILE A 83 -13.08 -14.73 9.67
N LEU A 84 -12.80 -16.03 9.73
CA LEU A 84 -13.78 -17.07 10.04
C LEU A 84 -14.04 -17.23 11.55
N CYS A 85 -13.06 -16.90 12.38
CA CYS A 85 -13.19 -16.89 13.83
C CYS A 85 -12.78 -15.50 14.35
N PRO A 86 -13.66 -14.50 14.20
CA PRO A 86 -13.49 -13.26 14.95
C PRO A 86 -13.54 -13.65 16.42
N LEU A 87 -12.46 -13.43 17.17
CA LEU A 87 -12.47 -13.49 18.62
C LEU A 87 -13.71 -12.71 19.09
N ARG A 88 -14.62 -13.40 19.78
CA ARG A 88 -15.82 -12.81 20.35
C ARG A 88 -15.48 -12.00 21.59
#